data_AF-S4M8M7-F1
#
_entry.id   AF-S4M8M7-F1
#
_cell.length_a   1.000
_cell.length_b   1.000
_cell.length_c   1.000
_cell.angle_alpha   90.00
_cell.angle_beta   90.00
_cell.angle_gamma   90.00
#
_symmetry.space_group_name_H-M   'P 1'
#
loop_
_entity.id
_entity.type
_entity.pdbx_description
1 polymer ?
#
loop_
_entity_poly.entity_id
_entity_poly.type
_entity_poly.pdbx_seq_one_letter_code
_entity_poly.pdbx_strand_id
1 'polypeptide(L)' 'MDGDVTVRQAHRIAVDAEHALLHAVPRLTAALVHADPEPAPGEADPHQPLAHHASA' A
#
# COMPACT_ATOMS: atom_id res chain seq x y z
N MET A 1 7.74 2.13 -1.26
CA MET A 1 8.19 1.71 -2.61
C MET A 1 9.21 2.73 -3.09
N ASP A 2 10.11 2.38 -4.00
CA ASP A 2 10.91 3.40 -4.70
C ASP A 2 9.98 4.45 -5.33
N GLY A 3 10.25 5.74 -5.07
CA GLY A 3 9.42 6.86 -5.52
C GLY A 3 9.45 7.10 -7.03
N ASP A 4 10.46 6.59 -7.72
CA ASP A 4 10.64 6.80 -9.17
C ASP A 4 9.87 5.80 -10.04
N VAL A 5 9.17 4.83 -9.43
CA VAL A 5 8.33 3.88 -10.18
C VAL A 5 7.10 4.59 -10.76
N THR A 6 6.71 4.23 -11.98
CA THR A 6 5.50 4.80 -12.57
C THR A 6 4.24 4.31 -11.82
N VAL A 7 3.18 5.11 -11.84
CA VAL A 7 1.87 4.73 -11.27
C VAL A 7 1.36 3.40 -11.83
N ARG A 8 1.62 3.10 -13.10
CA ARG A 8 1.25 1.81 -13.71
C ARG A 8 2.03 0.63 -13.12
N GLN A 9 3.31 0.81 -12.83
CA GLN A 9 4.12 -0.23 -12.18
C GLN A 9 3.68 -0.41 -10.73
N ALA A 10 3.49 0.69 -9.98
CA ALA A 10 2.98 0.68 -8.62
C ALA A 10 1.64 -0.07 -8.51
N HIS A 11 0.71 0.22 -9.41
CA HIS A 11 -0.58 -0.48 -9.46
C HIS A 11 -0.42 -1.99 -9.73
N ARG A 12 0.47 -2.37 -10.65
CA ARG A 12 0.73 -3.80 -10.93
C ARG A 12 1.27 -4.51 -9.68
N ILE A 13 2.22 -3.91 -8.97
CA ILE A 13 2.77 -4.46 -7.73
C ILE A 13 1.67 -4.61 -6.68
N ALA A 14 0.79 -3.62 -6.53
CA ALA A 14 -0.33 -3.69 -5.57
C ALA A 14 -1.29 -4.84 -5.89
N VAL A 15 -1.65 -5.04 -7.16
CA VAL A 15 -2.51 -6.15 -7.61
C VAL A 15 -1.84 -7.50 -7.39
N ASP A 16 -0.55 -7.61 -7.72
CA ASP A 16 0.21 -8.85 -7.49
C ASP A 16 0.27 -9.19 -5.99
N ALA A 17 0.42 -8.19 -5.12
CA ALA A 17 0.39 -8.37 -3.67
C ALA A 17 -1.00 -8.77 -3.15
N GLU A 18 -2.08 -8.12 -3.61
CA GLU A 18 -3.46 -8.50 -3.26
C GLU A 18 -3.73 -9.97 -3.63
N HIS A 19 -3.36 -10.36 -4.86
CA HIS A 19 -3.52 -11.73 -5.34
C HIS A 19 -2.72 -12.74 -4.51
N ALA A 20 -1.47 -12.43 -4.18
CA ALA A 20 -0.64 -13.28 -3.33
C ALA A 20 -1.23 -13.44 -1.92
N LEU A 21 -1.77 -12.36 -1.32
CA LEU A 21 -2.40 -12.40 -0.01
C LEU A 21 -3.66 -13.29 0.01
N LEU A 22 -4.51 -13.18 -1.01
CA LEU A 22 -5.71 -14.01 -1.15
C LEU A 22 -5.38 -15.50 -1.25
N HIS A 23 -4.24 -15.85 -1.86
CA HIS A 23 -3.76 -17.23 -1.89
C HIS A 23 -3.11 -17.69 -0.58
N ALA A 24 -2.35 -16.82 0.07
CA ALA A 24 -1.53 -17.18 1.22
C ALA A 24 -2.31 -17.23 2.54
N VAL A 25 -3.40 -16.46 2.67
CA VAL A 25 -4.12 -16.30 3.94
C VAL A 25 -5.46 -17.04 3.90
N PRO A 26 -5.63 -18.14 4.66
CA PRO A 26 -6.88 -18.89 4.67
C PRO A 26 -8.07 -18.03 5.11
N ARG A 27 -9.15 -18.07 4.32
CA ARG A 27 -10.41 -17.32 4.52
C ARG A 27 -10.29 -15.80 4.38
N LEU A 28 -9.17 -15.26 3.88
CA LEU A 28 -9.12 -13.87 3.45
C LEU A 28 -9.95 -13.72 2.16
N THR A 29 -10.93 -12.81 2.15
CA THR A 29 -11.84 -12.63 1.00
C THR A 29 -11.57 -11.35 0.20
N ALA A 30 -10.82 -10.40 0.76
CA ALA A 30 -10.39 -9.18 0.09
C ALA A 30 -9.15 -8.62 0.80
N ALA A 31 -8.33 -7.85 0.08
CA ALA A 31 -7.27 -7.04 0.66
C ALA A 31 -7.17 -5.71 -0.09
N LEU A 32 -7.06 -4.60 0.65
CA LEU A 32 -6.73 -3.30 0.08
C LEU A 32 -5.23 -3.06 0.27
N VAL A 33 -4.50 -2.85 -0.83
CA VAL A 33 -3.06 -2.63 -0.81
C VAL A 33 -2.75 -1.24 -1.35
N HIS A 34 -2.12 -0.40 -0.52
CA HIS A 34 -1.57 0.89 -0.94
C HIS A 34 -0.17 0.71 -1.52
N ALA A 35 0.12 1.42 -2.60
CA ALA A 35 1.45 1.49 -3.19
C ALA A 35 2.09 2.82 -2.81
N ASP A 36 2.56 2.91 -1.56
CA ASP A 36 3.10 4.16 -1.04
C ASP A 36 4.57 4.31 -1.45
N PRO A 37 4.94 5.44 -2.09
CA PRO A 37 6.34 5.77 -2.27
C PRO A 37 7.00 6.01 -0.91
N GLU A 38 8.29 5.70 -0.82
CA GLU A 38 9.10 6.09 0.33
C GLU A 38 9.13 7.63 0.41
N PRO A 39 8.83 8.23 1.58
CA PRO A 39 8.87 9.68 1.72
C PRO A 39 10.26 10.22 1.39
N ALA A 40 10.34 11.33 0.67
CA ALA A 40 11.62 11.99 0.45
C ALA A 40 12.19 12.53 1.78
N PRO A 41 13.51 12.74 1.90
CA PRO A 41 14.09 13.32 3.11
C PRO A 41 13.42 14.64 3.51
N GLY A 42 12.83 14.66 4.71
CA GLY A 42 12.13 15.83 5.25
C GLY A 42 10.62 15.87 4.96
N GLU A 43 10.09 14.94 4.18
CA GLU A 43 8.64 14.77 4.02
C GLU A 43 8.04 14.06 5.24
N ALA A 44 6.84 14.50 5.63
CA ALA A 44 6.07 13.84 6.67
C ALA A 44 5.44 12.54 6.13
N ASP A 45 5.16 11.59 7.02
CA ASP A 45 4.41 10.39 6.68
C ASP A 45 3.02 10.77 6.10
N PRO A 46 2.71 10.38 4.85
CA PRO A 46 1.44 10.72 4.21
C PRO A 46 0.22 10.12 4.93
N HIS A 47 0.40 9.15 5.82
CA HIS A 47 -0.68 8.53 6.61
C HIS A 47 -1.00 9.30 7.89
N GLN A 48 -0.15 10.24 8.31
CA GLN A 48 -0.37 10.99 9.55
C GLN A 48 -1.77 11.64 9.62
N PRO A 49 -2.30 12.27 8.54
CA PRO A 49 -3.66 12.82 8.56
C PRO A 49 -4.74 11.76 8.77
N LEU A 50 -4.49 10.49 8.41
CA LEU A 50 -5.47 9.40 8.53
C LEU A 50 -5.37 8.64 9.86
N ALA A 51 -4.35 8.88 10.68
CA ALA A 51 -4.08 8.10 11.89
C ALA A 51 -5.25 8.07 12.88
N HIS A 52 -6.03 9.14 12.97
CA HIS A 52 -7.20 9.24 13.84
C HIS A 52 -8.45 8.51 13.31
N HIS A 53 -8.42 7.99 12.08
CA HIS A 53 -9.46 7.14 11.52
C HIS A 53 -9.18 5.64 11.71
N ALA A 54 -7.91 5.24 11.87
CA ALA A 54 -7.52 3.84 12.04
C ALA A 54 -7.72 3.29 13.47
N SER A 55 -8.08 4.15 14.42
CA SER A 55 -8.23 3.83 15.85
C SER A 55 -9.69 3.82 16.34
N ALA A 56 -10.66 4.05 15.44
CA ALA A 56 -12.10 4.02 15.72
C ALA A 56 -12.69 2.62 15.50
#